data_AF-A0A952AFL6-F1
#
_entry.id   AF-A0A952AFL6-F1
#
_cell.length_a   1.000
_cell.length_b   1.000
_cell.length_c   1.000
_cell.angle_alpha   90.00
_cell.angle_beta   90.00
_cell.angle_gamma   90.00
#
_symmetry.space_group_name_H-M   'P 1'
#
loop_
_entity.id
_entity.type
_entity.pdbx_description
1 polymer ?
#
loop_
_entity_poly.entity_id
_entity_poly.type
_entity_poly.pdbx_seq_one_letter_code
_entity_poly.pdbx_strand_id
1 'polypeptide(L)'
;AKHEGAVAAPTAGLHFSPELVKRCEIKGIRFAEVTLHTSLGTFKPIEVEDLSKYKMDAEYYNIPEQTAQIVNKAKDTEHRVCSIGCTTMRAMETNFTAQKRLKASEGWTNHFIHPPYDFSIADSLVTNFHLPKTSLFIMTCAFAGFDLTLEAYQKAIKDKYRFYSYGDAMLII
;
A
#
# COMPACT_ATOMS: atom_id res chain seq x y z
N ALA A 1 -1.29 -16.47 1.96
CA ALA A 1 -1.13 -15.71 0.70
C ALA A 1 -1.71 -16.55 -0.43
N LYS A 2 -2.20 -15.94 -1.53
CA LYS A 2 -2.71 -16.71 -2.69
C LYS A 2 -1.58 -17.36 -3.51
N HIS A 3 -0.38 -16.79 -3.44
CA HIS A 3 0.85 -17.33 -4.03
C HIS A 3 1.90 -17.52 -2.94
N GLU A 4 2.69 -18.59 -3.03
CA GLU A 4 3.80 -18.85 -2.13
C GLU A 4 4.99 -17.93 -2.45
N GLY A 5 5.63 -17.37 -1.41
CA GLY A 5 6.84 -16.56 -1.58
C GLY A 5 6.94 -15.34 -0.64
N ALA A 6 5.83 -14.83 -0.11
CA ALA A 6 5.85 -13.74 0.86
C ALA A 6 6.24 -14.23 2.26
N VAL A 7 7.12 -13.49 2.94
CA VAL A 7 7.53 -13.81 4.33
C VAL A 7 6.46 -13.41 5.36
N ALA A 8 5.53 -12.52 4.99
CA ALA A 8 4.42 -12.07 5.84
C ALA A 8 3.09 -12.05 5.08
N ALA A 9 1.99 -12.16 5.82
CA ALA A 9 0.64 -12.09 5.24
C ALA A 9 0.28 -10.65 4.84
N PRO A 10 -0.51 -10.45 3.77
CA PRO A 10 -1.03 -9.14 3.37
C PRO A 10 -2.16 -8.71 4.31
N THR A 11 -1.81 -8.14 5.47
CA THR A 11 -2.76 -8.03 6.59
C THR A 11 -3.83 -6.97 6.44
N ALA A 12 -3.58 -5.89 5.69
CA ALA A 12 -4.61 -4.88 5.41
C ALA A 12 -5.80 -5.48 4.63
N GLY A 13 -5.54 -6.47 3.77
CA GLY A 13 -6.58 -7.19 3.03
C GLY A 13 -7.43 -8.12 3.90
N LEU A 14 -6.94 -8.51 5.09
CA LEU A 14 -7.69 -9.41 5.99
C LEU A 14 -8.92 -8.74 6.62
N HIS A 15 -9.01 -7.41 6.55
CA HIS A 15 -10.20 -6.66 6.96
C HIS A 15 -11.37 -6.79 5.97
N PHE A 16 -11.12 -7.33 4.77
CA PHE A 16 -12.12 -7.51 3.72
C PHE A 16 -12.70 -8.92 3.76
N SER A 17 -13.78 -9.08 4.52
CA SER A 17 -14.55 -10.33 4.52
C SER A 17 -15.22 -10.57 3.15
N PRO A 18 -15.54 -11.82 2.79
CA PRO A 18 -16.28 -12.11 1.56
C PRO A 18 -17.59 -11.31 1.43
N GLU A 19 -18.29 -11.08 2.55
CA GLU A 19 -19.51 -10.28 2.61
C GLU A 19 -19.25 -8.79 2.36
N LEU A 20 -18.15 -8.25 2.89
CA LEU A 20 -17.75 -6.86 2.60
C LEU A 20 -17.38 -6.71 1.13
N VAL A 21 -16.60 -7.64 0.58
CA VAL A 21 -16.23 -7.66 -0.85
C VAL A 21 -17.48 -7.67 -1.73
N LYS A 22 -18.45 -8.56 -1.45
CA LYS A 22 -19.71 -8.57 -2.21
C LYS A 22 -20.54 -7.30 -2.07
N ARG A 23 -20.61 -6.69 -0.88
CA ARG A 23 -21.28 -5.38 -0.72
C ARG A 23 -20.60 -4.29 -1.54
N CYS A 24 -19.28 -4.30 -1.63
CA CYS A 24 -18.52 -3.37 -2.48
C CYS A 24 -18.82 -3.59 -3.97
N GLU A 25 -18.79 -4.84 -4.44
CA GLU A 25 -19.12 -5.17 -5.84
C GLU A 25 -20.55 -4.77 -6.23
N ILE A 26 -21.53 -4.99 -5.35
CA ILE A 26 -22.93 -4.57 -5.57
C ILE A 26 -23.03 -3.04 -5.72
N LYS A 27 -22.18 -2.29 -5.03
CA LYS A 27 -22.06 -0.84 -5.16
C LYS A 27 -21.25 -0.39 -6.39
N GLY A 28 -20.81 -1.31 -7.23
CA GLY A 28 -20.03 -1.02 -8.44
C GLY A 28 -18.53 -0.90 -8.23
N ILE A 29 -18.01 -1.20 -7.03
CA ILE A 29 -16.56 -1.20 -6.77
C ILE A 29 -15.94 -2.41 -7.45
N ARG A 30 -14.88 -2.17 -8.22
CA ARG A 30 -14.11 -3.22 -8.91
C ARG A 30 -12.86 -3.56 -8.10
N PHE A 31 -12.57 -4.84 -8.00
CA PHE A 31 -11.35 -5.35 -7.37
C PHE A 31 -10.34 -5.75 -8.45
N ALA A 32 -9.08 -5.46 -8.21
CA ALA A 32 -7.94 -5.87 -9.01
C ALA A 32 -6.81 -6.31 -8.08
N GLU A 33 -6.03 -7.31 -8.50
CA GLU A 33 -5.06 -7.97 -7.63
C GLU A 33 -3.64 -7.76 -8.15
N VAL A 34 -2.72 -7.47 -7.25
CA VAL A 34 -1.28 -7.50 -7.50
C VAL A 34 -0.64 -8.48 -6.53
N THR A 35 0.49 -9.03 -6.93
CA THR A 35 1.32 -9.85 -6.05
C THR A 35 2.55 -9.06 -5.66
N LEU A 36 2.87 -9.02 -4.37
CA LEU A 36 4.17 -8.58 -3.87
C LEU A 36 4.63 -9.50 -2.74
N HIS A 37 5.84 -10.02 -2.85
CA HIS A 37 6.45 -10.89 -1.86
C HIS A 37 7.27 -10.03 -0.90
N THR A 38 6.69 -9.76 0.27
CA THR A 38 7.32 -8.91 1.28
C THR A 38 8.60 -9.52 1.82
N SER A 39 9.64 -8.70 1.91
CA SER A 39 10.90 -9.02 2.56
C SER A 39 10.81 -8.86 4.08
N LEU A 40 11.79 -9.43 4.79
CA LEU A 40 11.93 -9.23 6.24
C LEU A 40 12.25 -7.76 6.61
N GLY A 41 12.90 -7.01 5.70
CA GLY A 41 13.25 -5.61 5.92
C GLY A 41 12.04 -4.69 6.05
N THR A 42 10.90 -5.04 5.45
CA THR A 42 9.69 -4.19 5.44
C THR A 42 9.23 -3.77 6.85
N PHE A 43 9.36 -4.66 7.84
CA PHE A 43 8.90 -4.45 9.22
C PHE A 43 10.00 -3.98 10.17
N LYS A 44 11.26 -3.96 9.73
CA LYS A 44 12.37 -3.56 10.59
C LYS A 44 12.41 -2.03 10.75
N PRO A 45 12.77 -1.53 11.94
CA PRO A 45 13.09 -0.13 12.11
C PRO A 45 14.24 0.29 11.18
N ILE A 46 14.09 1.45 10.58
CA ILE A 46 15.10 2.11 9.76
C ILE A 46 15.96 2.97 10.70
N GLU A 47 17.26 2.71 10.70
CA GLU A 47 18.24 3.33 11.60
C GLU A 47 19.03 4.47 10.96
N VAL A 48 18.82 4.75 9.67
CA VAL A 48 19.48 5.87 8.99
C VAL A 48 18.79 7.19 9.32
N GLU A 49 19.57 8.26 9.52
CA GLU A 49 19.04 9.61 9.72
C GLU A 49 18.52 10.23 8.41
N ASP A 50 19.19 9.91 7.30
CA ASP A 50 18.87 10.40 5.96
C ASP A 50 18.19 9.28 5.16
N LEU A 51 16.88 9.43 4.96
CA LEU A 51 16.04 8.45 4.26
C LEU A 51 16.48 8.22 2.82
N SER A 52 17.11 9.19 2.15
CA SER A 52 17.61 9.04 0.78
C SER A 52 18.75 8.02 0.67
N LYS A 53 19.41 7.69 1.79
CA LYS A 53 20.49 6.69 1.86
C LYS A 53 19.98 5.30 2.22
N TYR A 54 18.71 5.16 2.60
CA TYR A 54 18.13 3.86 2.92
C TYR A 54 17.94 3.04 1.64
N LYS A 55 18.42 1.80 1.67
CA LYS A 55 18.18 0.83 0.60
C LYS A 55 17.24 -0.24 1.12
N MET A 56 16.11 -0.37 0.47
CA MET A 56 15.16 -1.42 0.78
C MET A 56 15.65 -2.77 0.21
N ASP A 57 15.38 -3.86 0.92
CA ASP A 57 15.53 -5.21 0.37
C ASP A 57 14.63 -5.37 -0.86
N ALA A 58 15.14 -6.04 -1.90
CA ALA A 58 14.37 -6.29 -3.10
C ALA A 58 13.20 -7.25 -2.81
N GLU A 59 12.02 -6.90 -3.32
CA GLU A 59 10.78 -7.65 -3.19
C GLU A 59 10.30 -8.02 -4.60
N TYR A 60 9.92 -9.28 -4.79
CA TYR A 60 9.31 -9.70 -6.06
C TYR A 60 7.90 -9.12 -6.15
N TYR A 61 7.52 -8.64 -7.34
CA TYR A 61 6.18 -8.17 -7.61
C TYR A 61 5.67 -8.65 -8.98
N ASN A 62 4.35 -8.75 -9.12
CA ASN A 62 3.66 -9.04 -10.37
C ASN A 62 2.37 -8.22 -10.44
N ILE A 63 2.23 -7.48 -11.54
CA ILE A 63 1.05 -6.68 -11.92
C ILE A 63 0.49 -7.31 -13.19
N PRO A 64 -0.59 -8.10 -13.09
CA PRO A 64 -1.22 -8.70 -14.26
C PRO A 64 -1.78 -7.65 -15.22
N GLU A 65 -1.84 -8.00 -16.51
CA GLU A 65 -2.44 -7.16 -17.55
C GLU A 65 -3.89 -6.76 -17.22
N GLN A 66 -4.67 -7.71 -16.70
CA GLN A 66 -6.04 -7.46 -16.26
C GLN A 66 -6.12 -6.40 -15.15
N THR A 67 -5.15 -6.37 -14.23
CA THR A 67 -5.10 -5.40 -13.14
C THR A 67 -4.78 -4.01 -13.68
N ALA A 68 -3.80 -3.90 -14.57
CA ALA A 68 -3.49 -2.65 -15.26
C ALA A 68 -4.71 -2.11 -16.01
N GLN A 69 -5.44 -2.96 -16.73
CA GLN A 69 -6.66 -2.58 -17.44
C GLN A 69 -7.77 -2.06 -16.52
N ILE A 70 -8.04 -2.74 -15.40
CA ILE A 70 -9.08 -2.32 -14.44
C ILE A 70 -8.73 -0.96 -13.83
N VAL A 71 -7.48 -0.80 -13.35
CA VAL A 71 -7.00 0.43 -12.72
C VAL A 71 -7.03 1.59 -13.71
N ASN A 72 -6.49 1.38 -14.91
CA ASN A 72 -6.46 2.43 -15.93
C ASN A 72 -7.86 2.83 -16.41
N LYS A 73 -8.79 1.87 -16.53
CA LYS A 73 -10.19 2.17 -16.82
C LYS A 73 -10.85 2.99 -15.72
N ALA A 74 -10.54 2.73 -14.45
CA ALA A 74 -11.02 3.55 -13.35
C ALA A 74 -10.54 5.00 -13.50
N LYS A 75 -9.25 5.20 -13.80
CA LYS A 75 -8.70 6.55 -14.06
C LYS A 75 -9.36 7.24 -15.27
N ASP A 76 -9.58 6.51 -16.37
CA ASP A 76 -10.22 7.05 -17.58
C ASP A 76 -11.69 7.44 -17.37
N THR A 77 -12.33 6.83 -16.37
CA THR A 77 -13.72 7.09 -16.03
C THR A 77 -13.85 7.93 -14.76
N GLU A 78 -12.78 8.63 -14.36
CA GLU A 78 -12.73 9.55 -13.22
C GLU A 78 -13.12 8.89 -11.88
N HIS A 79 -12.89 7.59 -11.75
CA HIS A 79 -13.07 6.85 -10.50
C HIS A 79 -11.77 6.83 -9.70
N ARG A 80 -11.93 6.84 -8.38
CA ARG A 80 -10.85 6.68 -7.41
C ARG A 80 -10.22 5.29 -7.46
N VAL A 81 -8.90 5.24 -7.32
CA VAL A 81 -8.12 4.01 -7.17
C VAL A 81 -7.65 3.92 -5.71
N CYS A 82 -8.26 2.98 -4.98
CA CYS A 82 -7.91 2.73 -3.59
C CYS A 82 -6.91 1.58 -3.48
N SER A 83 -5.70 1.86 -2.99
CA SER A 83 -4.75 0.80 -2.63
C SER A 83 -5.16 0.13 -1.33
N ILE A 84 -5.12 -1.20 -1.30
CA ILE A 84 -5.31 -1.99 -0.08
C ILE A 84 -3.95 -2.55 0.34
N GLY A 85 -3.32 -1.89 1.31
CA GLY A 85 -2.00 -2.21 1.84
C GLY A 85 -0.85 -1.44 1.17
N CYS A 86 0.19 -1.17 1.96
CA CYS A 86 1.39 -0.47 1.47
C CYS A 86 2.18 -1.27 0.43
N THR A 87 2.12 -2.59 0.48
CA THR A 87 2.75 -3.49 -0.49
C THR A 87 2.10 -3.37 -1.86
N THR A 88 0.77 -3.32 -1.91
CA THR A 88 0.00 -3.03 -3.12
C THR A 88 0.37 -1.67 -3.69
N MET A 89 0.49 -0.65 -2.83
CA MET A 89 0.93 0.68 -3.24
C MET A 89 2.33 0.64 -3.87
N ARG A 90 3.30 0.02 -3.20
CA ARG A 90 4.68 -0.11 -3.69
C ARG A 90 4.75 -0.83 -5.04
N ALA A 91 3.99 -1.91 -5.21
CA ALA A 91 3.90 -2.60 -6.49
C ALA A 91 3.40 -1.66 -7.60
N MET A 92 2.29 -0.95 -7.38
CA MET A 92 1.73 -0.02 -8.38
C MET A 92 2.66 1.17 -8.68
N GLU A 93 3.35 1.67 -7.68
CA GLU A 93 4.30 2.78 -7.79
C GLU A 93 5.66 2.35 -8.37
N THR A 94 5.90 1.05 -8.56
CA THR A 94 7.13 0.56 -9.19
C THR A 94 7.13 0.74 -10.71
N ASN A 95 5.97 0.60 -11.37
CA ASN A 95 5.93 0.64 -12.83
C ASN A 95 4.64 1.29 -13.37
N PHE A 96 4.81 2.52 -13.84
CA PHE A 96 3.76 3.31 -14.47
C PHE A 96 4.31 4.15 -15.63
N THR A 97 3.44 4.61 -16.53
CA THR A 97 3.82 5.44 -17.67
C THR A 97 3.95 6.91 -17.28
N ALA A 98 4.60 7.73 -18.12
CA ALA A 98 4.68 9.18 -17.92
C ALA A 98 3.31 9.87 -17.78
N GLN A 99 2.24 9.26 -18.31
CA GLN A 99 0.86 9.72 -18.18
C GLN A 99 0.17 9.19 -16.90
N LYS A 100 0.95 8.76 -15.89
CA LYS A 100 0.45 8.21 -14.62
C LYS A 100 -0.51 7.01 -14.79
N ARG A 101 -0.22 6.14 -15.76
CA ARG A 101 -1.00 4.90 -16.04
C ARG A 101 -0.27 3.68 -15.53
N LEU A 102 -0.99 2.76 -14.89
CA LEU A 102 -0.41 1.52 -14.38
C LEU A 102 0.05 0.64 -15.55
N LYS A 103 1.27 0.10 -15.48
CA LYS A 103 1.82 -0.79 -16.51
C LYS A 103 1.93 -2.21 -15.95
N ALA A 104 1.43 -3.18 -16.72
CA ALA A 104 1.61 -4.58 -16.38
C ALA A 104 3.09 -4.96 -16.46
N SER A 105 3.59 -5.64 -15.44
CA SER A 105 4.96 -6.12 -15.36
C SER A 105 5.16 -7.07 -14.20
N GLU A 106 6.28 -7.76 -14.23
CA GLU A 106 6.79 -8.51 -13.10
C GLU A 106 8.30 -8.28 -12.96
N GLY A 107 8.81 -8.55 -11.78
CA GLY A 107 10.24 -8.46 -11.50
C GLY A 107 10.51 -8.17 -10.04
N TRP A 108 11.62 -7.50 -9.80
CA TRP A 108 12.06 -7.12 -8.47
C TRP A 108 11.97 -5.61 -8.30
N THR A 109 11.50 -5.18 -7.14
CA THR A 109 11.45 -3.78 -6.75
C THR A 109 12.11 -3.61 -5.39
N ASN A 110 12.97 -2.61 -5.28
CA ASN A 110 13.48 -2.11 -4.00
C ASN A 110 13.00 -0.67 -3.79
N HIS A 111 11.86 -0.31 -4.40
CA HIS A 111 11.34 1.04 -4.40
C HIS A 111 10.97 1.48 -2.98
N PHE A 112 11.74 2.43 -2.47
CA PHE A 112 11.56 2.99 -1.15
C PHE A 112 10.80 4.32 -1.25
N ILE A 113 9.50 4.25 -0.95
CA ILE A 113 8.61 5.41 -1.00
C ILE A 113 8.74 6.16 0.34
N HIS A 114 9.32 7.37 0.29
CA HIS A 114 9.50 8.25 1.44
C HIS A 114 9.21 9.71 1.08
N PRO A 115 8.87 10.58 2.06
CA PRO A 115 8.63 11.99 1.78
C PRO A 115 9.88 12.71 1.26
N PRO A 116 9.74 13.70 0.35
CA PRO A 116 8.53 14.00 -0.43
C PRO A 116 8.33 12.95 -1.54
N TYR A 117 7.06 12.60 -1.84
CA TYR A 117 6.73 11.66 -2.90
C TYR A 117 5.42 12.07 -3.60
N ASP A 118 5.38 12.03 -4.93
CA ASP A 118 4.16 12.26 -5.73
C ASP A 118 3.60 10.92 -6.21
N PHE A 119 2.47 10.51 -5.63
CA PHE A 119 1.80 9.25 -5.98
C PHE A 119 1.15 9.37 -7.36
N SER A 120 1.36 8.34 -8.18
CA SER A 120 0.94 8.36 -9.58
C SER A 120 -0.32 7.55 -9.82
N ILE A 121 -0.51 6.46 -9.09
CA ILE A 121 -1.59 5.51 -9.39
C ILE A 121 -2.79 5.66 -8.48
N ALA A 122 -2.60 5.45 -7.18
CA ALA A 122 -3.68 5.41 -6.20
C ALA A 122 -3.82 6.74 -5.45
N ASP A 123 -5.07 7.09 -5.18
CA ASP A 123 -5.50 8.35 -4.55
C ASP A 123 -6.12 8.13 -3.16
N SER A 124 -6.35 6.88 -2.77
CA SER A 124 -6.68 6.53 -1.39
C SER A 124 -5.94 5.27 -0.93
N LEU A 125 -5.74 5.13 0.38
CA LEU A 125 -5.01 4.02 0.97
C LEU A 125 -5.77 3.42 2.16
N VAL A 126 -6.01 2.11 2.12
CA VAL A 126 -6.37 1.32 3.31
C VAL A 126 -5.13 0.62 3.82
N THR A 127 -4.77 0.81 5.08
CA THR A 127 -3.59 0.17 5.68
C THR A 127 -3.75 -0.05 7.18
N ASN A 128 -2.92 -0.88 7.80
CA ASN A 128 -2.89 -1.03 9.26
C ASN A 128 -2.19 0.18 9.93
N PHE A 129 -2.24 0.26 11.26
CA PHE A 129 -1.34 1.14 12.01
C PHE A 129 0.05 0.50 12.14
N HIS A 130 1.08 1.19 11.65
CA HIS A 130 2.44 0.66 11.55
C HIS A 130 3.32 1.08 12.73
N LEU A 131 4.41 0.35 12.98
CA LEU A 131 5.36 0.77 13.99
C LEU A 131 6.17 1.99 13.50
N PRO A 132 6.51 2.94 14.39
CA PRO A 132 7.36 4.07 14.02
C PRO A 132 8.68 3.62 13.40
N LYS A 133 9.24 4.46 12.52
CA LYS A 133 10.51 4.22 11.81
C LYS A 133 10.52 2.98 10.89
N THR A 134 9.38 2.38 10.56
CA THR A 134 9.31 1.30 9.56
C THR A 134 9.06 1.86 8.15
N SER A 135 9.43 1.09 7.12
CA SER A 135 9.15 1.48 5.72
C SER A 135 7.65 1.75 5.46
N LEU A 136 6.77 1.00 6.15
CA LEU A 136 5.32 1.12 6.05
C LEU A 136 4.81 2.44 6.67
N PHE A 137 5.33 2.80 7.84
CA PHE A 137 5.00 4.07 8.49
C PHE A 137 5.50 5.25 7.66
N ILE A 138 6.73 5.19 7.15
CA ILE A 138 7.31 6.24 6.30
C ILE A 138 6.50 6.43 5.02
N MET A 139 6.09 5.35 4.35
CA MET A 139 5.22 5.42 3.18
C MET A 139 3.85 6.02 3.52
N THR A 140 3.30 5.69 4.68
CA THR A 140 2.04 6.27 5.18
C THR A 140 2.18 7.79 5.37
N CYS A 141 3.29 8.24 5.97
CA CYS A 141 3.61 9.67 6.09
C CYS A 141 3.83 10.34 4.73
N ALA A 142 4.42 9.64 3.75
CA ALA A 142 4.57 10.16 2.40
C ALA A 142 3.21 10.38 1.73
N PHE A 143 2.25 9.50 2.00
CA PHE A 143 0.91 9.56 1.42
C PHE A 143 0.00 10.59 2.09
N ALA A 144 -0.10 10.59 3.43
CA ALA A 144 -1.02 11.44 4.18
C ALA A 144 -0.40 12.75 4.67
N GLY A 145 0.92 12.91 4.57
CA GLY A 145 1.66 13.95 5.26
C GLY A 145 2.06 13.54 6.68
N PHE A 146 3.23 13.99 7.12
CA PHE A 146 3.82 13.61 8.41
C PHE A 146 2.96 14.06 9.60
N ASP A 147 2.58 15.33 9.64
CA ASP A 147 1.85 15.91 10.76
C ASP A 147 0.47 15.26 10.94
N LEU A 148 -0.28 15.10 9.84
CA LEU A 148 -1.60 14.46 9.85
C LEU A 148 -1.49 12.99 10.26
N THR A 149 -0.48 12.27 9.78
CA THR A 149 -0.25 10.88 10.19
C THR A 149 0.03 10.81 11.69
N LEU A 150 0.87 11.71 12.22
CA LEU A 150 1.22 11.70 13.64
C LEU A 150 0.01 12.04 14.53
N GLU A 151 -0.80 13.02 14.14
CA GLU A 151 -2.05 13.37 14.83
C GLU A 151 -3.01 12.17 14.87
N ALA A 152 -3.23 11.52 13.72
CA ALA A 152 -4.09 10.34 13.61
C ALA A 152 -3.58 9.19 14.51
N TYR A 153 -2.27 8.98 14.57
CA TYR A 153 -1.67 7.94 15.42
C TYR A 153 -1.82 8.26 16.91
N GLN A 154 -1.60 9.51 17.32
CA GLN A 154 -1.81 9.94 18.71
C GLN A 154 -3.27 9.76 19.13
N LYS A 155 -4.22 10.10 18.23
CA LYS A 155 -5.64 9.87 18.46
C LYS A 155 -5.98 8.39 18.57
N ALA A 156 -5.45 7.56 17.68
CA ALA A 156 -5.63 6.12 17.71
C ALA A 156 -5.10 5.48 19.01
N ILE A 157 -3.94 5.93 19.50
CA ILE A 157 -3.39 5.50 20.81
C ILE A 157 -4.32 5.91 21.95
N LYS A 158 -4.77 7.17 21.98
CA LYS A 158 -5.68 7.69 23.00
C LYS A 158 -7.00 6.91 23.04
N ASP A 159 -7.51 6.54 21.88
CA ASP A 159 -8.77 5.83 21.71
C ASP A 159 -8.59 4.29 21.78
N LYS A 160 -7.39 3.81 22.11
CA LYS A 160 -7.04 2.38 22.30
C LYS A 160 -7.28 1.50 21.07
N TYR A 161 -7.01 2.05 19.89
CA TYR A 161 -6.93 1.25 18.67
C TYR A 161 -5.82 0.20 18.80
N ARG A 162 -6.03 -0.93 18.15
CA ARG A 162 -5.05 -2.02 18.08
C ARG A 162 -4.12 -1.76 16.90
N PHE A 163 -2.82 -1.90 17.13
CA PHE A 163 -1.79 -1.60 16.13
C PHE A 163 -1.26 -2.88 15.49
N TYR A 164 -0.44 -2.71 14.46
CA TYR A 164 0.30 -3.76 13.75
C TYR A 164 -0.58 -4.68 12.91
N SER A 165 0.00 -5.80 12.47
CA SER A 165 -0.55 -6.75 11.50
C SER A 165 -1.99 -7.18 11.79
N TYR A 166 -2.33 -7.48 13.03
CA TYR A 166 -3.66 -7.97 13.42
C TYR A 166 -4.50 -6.93 14.17
N GLY A 167 -4.06 -5.67 14.12
CA GLY A 167 -4.76 -4.54 14.71
C GLY A 167 -5.90 -4.03 13.84
N ASP A 168 -6.30 -2.79 14.08
CA ASP A 168 -7.33 -2.10 13.31
C ASP A 168 -6.75 -1.55 11.98
N ALA A 169 -7.63 -0.97 11.17
CA ALA A 169 -7.31 -0.39 9.87
C ALA A 169 -7.50 1.13 9.88
N MET A 170 -6.80 1.79 8.97
CA MET A 170 -6.90 3.21 8.66
C MET A 170 -7.21 3.35 7.17
N LEU A 171 -8.17 4.23 6.84
CA LEU A 171 -8.47 4.66 5.48
C LEU A 171 -8.04 6.12 5.35
N ILE A 172 -7.25 6.41 4.33
CA ILE A 172 -6.73 7.74 3.99
C ILE A 172 -7.33 8.15 2.63
N ILE A 173 -7.92 9.33 2.56
CA ILE A 173 -8.67 9.88 1.40
C ILE A 173 -8.36 11.34 1.15
#